data_AF-A0A969GRV6-F1
#
_entry.id   AF-A0A969GRV6-F1
#
_cell.length_a   1.000
_cell.length_b   1.000
_cell.length_c   1.000
_cell.angle_alpha   90.00
_cell.angle_beta   90.00
_cell.angle_gamma   90.00
#
_symmetry.space_group_name_H-M   'P 1'
#
loop_
_entity.id
_entity.type
_entity.pdbx_description
1 polymer ?
#
loop_
_entity_poly.entity_id
_entity_poly.type
_entity_poly.pdbx_seq_one_letter_code
_entity_poly.pdbx_strand_id
1 'polypeptide(L)'
;MRYPSVVFGTLVTPLIAVVATALARRRLAGILAALFAACHPLLIYYSQEARMYAMLIALGAFLGYIVVRRAWSRSPGRLSWVAYVLVATAAVYTHYFAFFLIFALAIAFLIDQALRRFRLRQPRLNGFRAGGPEIGEVEIGAANVGGTPNPGRSPLPLFLLANLLVLLLYLPWFAVLFTRLSVDTSYWQGQLKIGEALRHIAISFITGETVLESQAIQLLWPYALLTGVALTALLLKRPTQYRTLHYAVLWLILPIIGVLLLALVVPKFNARYAMIALPGLILAWSAGLAALLTIKPRRSRLGVYRPNLNLSFLVAGLCTLFILIGFIIADRNWYQDPAFTKAQWRELSEFLRAEIGERGEQEAVVLVSG
;
A
#
# COMPACT_ATOMS: atom_id res chain seq x y z
N MET A 1 -6.32 20.42 16.37
CA MET A 1 -7.07 20.35 15.10
C MET A 1 -6.90 18.95 14.48
N ARG A 2 -7.97 18.18 14.25
CA ARG A 2 -7.91 16.82 13.65
C ARG A 2 -8.43 16.77 12.19
N TYR A 3 -9.00 17.88 11.71
CA TYR A 3 -9.69 17.95 10.42
C TYR A 3 -8.84 17.53 9.19
N PRO A 4 -7.56 17.93 9.06
CA PRO A 4 -6.75 17.49 7.91
C PRO A 4 -6.60 15.96 7.84
N SER A 5 -6.41 15.30 8.97
CA SER A 5 -6.25 13.84 9.04
C SER A 5 -7.50 13.09 8.58
N VAL A 6 -8.68 13.63 8.87
CA VAL A 6 -9.96 13.04 8.43
C VAL A 6 -10.08 13.15 6.92
N VAL A 7 -9.82 14.32 6.33
CA VAL A 7 -9.90 14.53 4.88
C VAL A 7 -8.98 13.56 4.14
N PHE A 8 -7.71 13.48 4.55
CA PHE A 8 -6.78 12.56 3.91
C PHE A 8 -7.12 11.10 4.20
N GLY A 9 -7.55 10.77 5.42
CA GLY A 9 -8.02 9.43 5.78
C GLY A 9 -9.16 8.95 4.89
N THR A 10 -10.14 9.81 4.62
CA THR A 10 -11.25 9.51 3.69
C THR A 10 -10.74 9.36 2.24
N LEU A 11 -9.76 10.16 1.80
CA LEU A 11 -9.18 10.09 0.46
C LEU A 11 -8.35 8.82 0.21
N VAL A 12 -7.76 8.22 1.25
CA VAL A 12 -6.99 6.97 1.12
C VAL A 12 -7.84 5.87 0.49
N THR A 13 -9.09 5.72 0.91
CA THR A 13 -10.00 4.65 0.45
C THR A 13 -10.20 4.62 -1.08
N PRO A 14 -10.70 5.70 -1.73
CA PRO A 14 -10.85 5.70 -3.18
C PRO A 14 -9.51 5.62 -3.92
N LEU A 15 -8.43 6.18 -3.36
CA LEU A 15 -7.10 6.11 -3.99
C LEU A 15 -6.59 4.68 -4.05
N ILE A 16 -6.62 3.92 -2.95
CA ILE A 16 -6.21 2.51 -2.95
C ILE A 16 -7.12 1.68 -3.87
N ALA A 17 -8.43 1.95 -3.88
CA ALA A 17 -9.38 1.28 -4.77
C ALA A 17 -9.04 1.46 -6.26
N VAL A 18 -8.68 2.69 -6.67
CA VAL A 18 -8.30 2.99 -8.05
C VAL A 18 -6.95 2.36 -8.40
N VAL A 19 -5.97 2.35 -7.48
CA VAL A 19 -4.69 1.65 -7.66
C VAL A 19 -4.90 0.15 -7.86
N ALA A 20 -5.70 -0.49 -7.00
CA ALA A 20 -6.03 -1.91 -7.07
C ALA A 20 -6.69 -2.26 -8.41
N THR A 21 -7.66 -1.45 -8.84
CA THR A 21 -8.34 -1.61 -10.13
C THR A 21 -7.36 -1.48 -11.29
N ALA A 22 -6.45 -0.50 -11.24
CA ALA A 22 -5.48 -0.25 -12.30
C ALA A 22 -4.39 -1.34 -12.40
N LEU A 23 -3.98 -1.93 -11.28
CA LEU A 23 -3.02 -3.03 -11.24
C LEU A 23 -3.67 -4.35 -11.69
N ALA A 24 -4.75 -4.75 -11.02
CA ALA A 24 -5.41 -6.03 -11.25
C ALA A 24 -6.24 -6.07 -12.54
N ARG A 25 -6.58 -4.90 -13.11
CA ARG A 25 -7.51 -4.70 -14.23
C ARG A 25 -8.88 -5.32 -13.97
N ARG A 26 -9.36 -5.20 -12.73
CA ARG A 26 -10.62 -5.79 -12.26
C ARG A 26 -11.31 -4.85 -11.29
N ARG A 27 -12.60 -4.57 -11.54
CA ARG A 27 -13.44 -3.76 -10.65
C ARG A 27 -13.55 -4.36 -9.25
N LEU A 28 -13.66 -5.69 -9.16
CA LEU A 28 -13.75 -6.37 -7.86
C LEU A 28 -12.53 -6.16 -6.98
N ALA A 29 -11.32 -6.12 -7.54
CA ALA A 29 -10.11 -5.79 -6.77
C ALA A 29 -10.20 -4.37 -6.17
N GLY A 30 -10.74 -3.41 -6.93
CA GLY A 30 -11.00 -2.06 -6.42
C GLY A 30 -12.05 -2.02 -5.31
N ILE A 31 -13.15 -2.77 -5.46
CA ILE A 31 -14.21 -2.85 -4.45
C ILE A 31 -13.68 -3.46 -3.15
N LEU A 32 -12.96 -4.58 -3.23
CA LEU A 32 -12.34 -5.22 -2.06
C LEU A 32 -11.30 -4.30 -1.42
N ALA A 33 -10.50 -3.60 -2.22
CA ALA A 33 -9.53 -2.64 -1.70
C ALA A 33 -10.19 -1.46 -0.98
N ALA A 34 -11.29 -0.92 -1.53
CA ALA A 34 -12.08 0.12 -0.88
C ALA A 34 -12.67 -0.38 0.44
N LEU A 35 -13.24 -1.58 0.44
CA LEU A 35 -13.84 -2.21 1.62
C LEU A 35 -12.80 -2.43 2.72
N PHE A 36 -11.65 -3.03 2.39
CA PHE A 36 -10.57 -3.24 3.34
C PHE A 36 -9.99 -1.93 3.84
N ALA A 37 -9.77 -0.92 2.99
CA ALA A 37 -9.24 0.36 3.41
C ALA A 37 -10.22 1.15 4.29
N ALA A 38 -11.52 1.14 3.96
CA ALA A 38 -12.55 1.85 4.70
C ALA A 38 -12.76 1.29 6.12
N CYS A 39 -12.59 -0.02 6.28
CA CYS A 39 -12.71 -0.71 7.57
C CYS A 39 -11.36 -0.95 8.25
N HIS A 40 -10.24 -0.46 7.71
CA HIS A 40 -8.94 -0.83 8.27
C HIS A 40 -8.69 -0.13 9.62
N PRO A 41 -8.45 -0.85 10.72
CA PRO A 41 -8.34 -0.25 12.06
C PRO A 41 -7.22 0.80 12.14
N LEU A 42 -6.05 0.47 11.57
CA LEU A 42 -4.94 1.42 11.51
C LEU A 42 -5.26 2.70 10.73
N LEU A 43 -5.98 2.61 9.60
CA LEU A 43 -6.34 3.79 8.81
C LEU A 43 -7.40 4.65 9.53
N ILE A 44 -8.38 4.01 10.17
CA ILE A 44 -9.40 4.68 10.99
C ILE A 44 -8.74 5.39 12.17
N TYR A 45 -7.88 4.70 12.92
CA TYR A 45 -7.16 5.27 14.07
C TYR A 45 -6.39 6.53 13.67
N TYR A 46 -5.54 6.44 12.63
CA TYR A 46 -4.71 7.58 12.21
C TYR A 46 -5.45 8.67 11.45
N SER A 47 -6.67 8.43 10.96
CA SER A 47 -7.55 9.49 10.45
C SER A 47 -8.05 10.42 11.56
N GLN A 48 -8.05 9.96 12.81
CA GLN A 48 -8.51 10.70 13.99
C GLN A 48 -7.36 11.26 14.84
N GLU A 49 -6.13 10.95 14.47
CA GLU A 49 -4.93 11.47 15.10
C GLU A 49 -4.48 12.75 14.39
N ALA A 50 -4.15 13.80 15.15
CA ALA A 50 -3.59 15.03 14.60
C ALA A 50 -2.11 14.82 14.22
N ARG A 51 -1.87 13.91 13.27
CA ARG A 51 -0.55 13.45 12.82
C ARG A 51 -0.55 13.31 11.29
N MET A 52 0.64 13.34 10.71
CA MET A 52 0.84 13.39 9.26
C MET A 52 0.59 12.06 8.50
N TYR A 53 0.37 10.95 9.21
CA TYR A 53 0.34 9.60 8.61
C TYR A 53 -0.81 9.38 7.62
N ALA A 54 -2.01 9.88 7.91
CA ALA A 54 -3.14 9.78 6.98
C ALA A 54 -2.83 10.50 5.64
N MET A 55 -2.23 11.70 5.73
CA MET A 55 -1.78 12.47 4.56
C MET A 55 -0.67 11.73 3.79
N LEU A 56 0.31 11.17 4.50
CA LEU A 56 1.41 10.41 3.91
C LEU A 56 0.90 9.21 3.08
N ILE A 57 -0.07 8.47 3.59
CA ILE A 57 -0.64 7.30 2.89
C ILE A 57 -1.48 7.74 1.70
N ALA A 58 -2.26 8.82 1.82
CA ALA A 58 -3.01 9.36 0.70
C ALA A 58 -2.08 9.81 -0.45
N LEU A 59 -1.02 10.56 -0.12
CA LEU A 59 -0.02 10.98 -1.09
C LEU A 59 0.73 9.78 -1.69
N GLY A 60 1.10 8.78 -0.88
CA GLY A 60 1.72 7.55 -1.34
C GLY A 60 0.82 6.74 -2.29
N ALA A 61 -0.47 6.60 -1.97
CA ALA A 61 -1.46 5.94 -2.80
C ALA A 61 -1.65 6.69 -4.14
N PHE A 62 -1.73 8.01 -4.10
CA PHE A 62 -1.84 8.83 -5.30
C PHE A 62 -0.58 8.75 -6.17
N LEU A 63 0.60 8.75 -5.56
CA LEU A 63 1.87 8.56 -6.25
C LEU A 63 1.91 7.19 -6.95
N GLY A 64 1.54 6.12 -6.24
CA GLY A 64 1.44 4.78 -6.82
C GLY A 64 0.44 4.71 -7.97
N TYR A 65 -0.70 5.39 -7.89
CA TYR A 65 -1.66 5.49 -9.00
C TYR A 65 -1.01 6.11 -10.25
N ILE A 66 -0.29 7.22 -10.09
CA ILE A 66 0.40 7.90 -11.20
C ILE A 66 1.42 6.95 -11.83
N VAL A 67 2.25 6.28 -11.03
CA VAL A 67 3.28 5.32 -11.50
C VAL A 67 2.63 4.16 -12.25
N VAL A 68 1.62 3.52 -11.68
CA VAL A 68 0.92 2.38 -12.29
C VAL A 68 0.31 2.79 -13.62
N ARG A 69 -0.44 3.90 -13.66
CA ARG A 69 -1.07 4.42 -14.87
C ARG A 69 -0.03 4.73 -15.95
N ARG A 70 1.11 5.33 -15.57
CA ARG A 70 2.19 5.69 -16.48
C ARG A 70 2.91 4.50 -17.05
N ALA A 71 3.16 3.48 -16.23
CA ALA A 71 3.70 2.25 -16.75
C ALA A 71 2.74 1.61 -17.77
N TRP A 72 1.41 1.81 -17.71
CA TRP A 72 0.49 1.32 -18.75
C TRP A 72 0.36 2.20 -20.01
N SER A 73 0.66 3.50 -19.95
CA SER A 73 0.42 4.42 -21.08
C SER A 73 1.45 4.29 -22.20
N ARG A 74 1.01 4.40 -23.45
CA ARG A 74 1.87 4.48 -24.64
C ARG A 74 2.26 5.91 -25.01
N SER A 75 1.51 6.92 -24.56
CA SER A 75 1.78 8.34 -24.81
C SER A 75 1.79 9.10 -23.48
N PRO A 76 2.98 9.50 -22.98
CA PRO A 76 3.06 10.21 -21.72
C PRO A 76 2.72 11.70 -21.91
N GLY A 77 1.55 12.14 -21.46
CA GLY A 77 1.26 13.59 -21.35
C GLY A 77 2.15 14.23 -20.27
N ARG A 78 2.81 15.35 -20.55
CA ARG A 78 3.75 16.01 -19.61
C ARG A 78 3.14 16.31 -18.24
N LEU A 79 1.84 16.62 -18.20
CA LEU A 79 1.12 17.01 -16.98
C LEU A 79 1.19 15.98 -15.84
N SER A 80 1.17 14.66 -16.11
CA SER A 80 1.26 13.73 -14.97
C SER A 80 2.68 13.57 -14.42
N TRP A 81 3.71 13.95 -15.17
CA TRP A 81 5.07 13.99 -14.61
C TRP A 81 5.21 15.19 -13.68
N VAL A 82 4.58 16.31 -14.02
CA VAL A 82 4.42 17.45 -13.10
C VAL A 82 3.64 17.01 -11.86
N ALA A 83 2.50 16.33 -12.02
CA ALA A 83 1.75 15.79 -10.89
C ALA A 83 2.58 14.80 -10.05
N TYR A 84 3.38 13.93 -10.68
CA TYR A 84 4.29 13.04 -9.98
C TYR A 84 5.28 13.81 -9.10
N VAL A 85 5.97 14.82 -9.67
CA VAL A 85 6.95 15.63 -8.93
C VAL A 85 6.29 16.34 -7.77
N LEU A 86 5.13 16.97 -7.98
CA LEU A 86 4.40 17.68 -6.93
C LEU A 86 3.98 16.74 -5.79
N VAL A 87 3.37 15.60 -6.11
CA VAL A 87 2.88 14.63 -5.10
C VAL A 87 4.05 13.97 -4.37
N ALA A 88 5.10 13.56 -5.08
CA ALA A 88 6.28 12.97 -4.46
C ALA A 88 7.01 13.96 -3.54
N THR A 89 7.18 15.21 -3.99
CA THR A 89 7.78 16.27 -3.17
C THR A 89 6.93 16.54 -1.94
N ALA A 90 5.61 16.67 -2.09
CA ALA A 90 4.69 16.84 -0.96
C ALA A 90 4.78 15.66 0.02
N ALA A 91 4.88 14.41 -0.46
CA ALA A 91 5.01 13.23 0.39
C ALA A 91 6.32 13.25 1.19
N VAL A 92 7.45 13.60 0.57
CA VAL A 92 8.75 13.68 1.24
C VAL A 92 8.80 14.83 2.24
N TYR A 93 8.20 15.98 1.91
CA TYR A 93 8.04 17.11 2.82
C TYR A 93 7.11 16.78 3.99
N THR A 94 6.16 15.85 3.79
CA THR A 94 5.31 15.33 4.86
C THR A 94 6.10 14.41 5.78
N HIS A 95 6.84 13.46 5.22
CA HIS A 95 7.63 12.51 6.00
C HIS A 95 8.75 11.89 5.17
N TYR A 96 9.96 11.83 5.74
CA TYR A 96 11.16 11.27 5.10
C TYR A 96 11.00 9.81 4.61
N PHE A 97 10.13 9.00 5.24
CA PHE A 97 9.88 7.62 4.83
C PHE A 97 9.17 7.50 3.48
N ALA A 98 8.64 8.60 2.94
CA ALA A 98 8.20 8.66 1.55
C ALA A 98 9.30 8.29 0.56
N PHE A 99 10.58 8.55 0.88
CA PHE A 99 11.70 8.11 0.05
C PHE A 99 11.74 6.60 -0.15
N PHE A 100 11.45 5.81 0.90
CA PHE A 100 11.43 4.36 0.77
C PHE A 100 10.30 3.86 -0.14
N LEU A 101 9.13 4.52 -0.09
CA LEU A 101 8.05 4.23 -1.03
C LEU A 101 8.40 4.63 -2.47
N ILE A 102 8.98 5.82 -2.66
CA ILE A 102 9.44 6.29 -3.99
C ILE A 102 10.43 5.28 -4.58
N PHE A 103 11.38 4.81 -3.77
CA PHE A 103 12.34 3.78 -4.16
C PHE A 103 11.64 2.46 -4.53
N ALA A 104 10.67 2.02 -3.73
CA ALA A 104 9.89 0.81 -4.02
C ALA A 104 9.14 0.89 -5.35
N LEU A 105 8.45 2.02 -5.60
CA LEU A 105 7.74 2.29 -6.84
C LEU A 105 8.69 2.43 -8.03
N ALA A 106 9.89 2.98 -7.82
CA ALA A 106 10.93 3.07 -8.86
C ALA A 106 11.41 1.69 -9.28
N ILE A 107 11.73 0.80 -8.33
CA ILE A 107 12.12 -0.58 -8.64
C ILE A 107 10.99 -1.30 -9.39
N ALA A 108 9.76 -1.22 -8.91
CA ALA A 108 8.61 -1.85 -9.58
C ALA A 108 8.43 -1.33 -11.02
N PHE A 109 8.56 -0.01 -11.23
CA PHE A 109 8.49 0.60 -12.54
C PHE A 109 9.63 0.15 -13.46
N LEU A 110 10.86 0.06 -12.96
CA LEU A 110 12.02 -0.39 -13.74
C LEU A 110 11.89 -1.85 -14.16
N ILE A 111 11.42 -2.73 -13.27
CA ILE A 111 11.12 -4.14 -13.59
C ILE A 111 10.10 -4.21 -14.72
N ASP A 112 9.01 -3.44 -14.64
CA ASP A 112 8.00 -3.36 -15.70
C ASP A 112 8.61 -2.94 -17.05
N GLN A 113 9.44 -1.90 -17.08
CA GLN A 113 10.07 -1.42 -18.31
C GLN A 113 11.03 -2.47 -18.88
N ALA A 114 11.81 -3.15 -18.04
CA ALA A 114 12.71 -4.22 -18.45
C ALA A 114 11.92 -5.38 -19.06
N LEU A 115 10.91 -5.90 -18.37
CA LEU A 115 10.07 -7.01 -18.85
C LEU A 115 9.35 -6.68 -20.17
N ARG A 116 8.93 -5.43 -20.36
CA ARG A 116 8.34 -4.96 -21.63
C ARG A 116 9.34 -4.97 -22.77
N ARG A 117 10.55 -4.45 -22.54
CA ARG A 117 11.63 -4.47 -23.54
C ARG A 117 11.99 -5.89 -23.95
N PHE A 118 12.10 -6.82 -22.99
CA PHE A 118 12.34 -8.23 -23.27
C PHE A 118 11.23 -8.86 -24.13
N ARG A 119 9.95 -8.62 -23.81
CA ARG A 119 8.82 -9.14 -24.60
C ARG A 119 8.73 -8.57 -26.01
N LEU A 120 9.12 -7.31 -26.20
CA LEU A 120 9.13 -6.67 -27.54
C LEU A 120 10.31 -7.13 -28.39
N ARG A 121 11.42 -7.56 -27.77
CA ARG A 121 12.61 -8.06 -28.46
C ARG A 121 12.52 -9.51 -28.90
N GLN A 122 11.59 -10.30 -28.35
CA GLN A 122 11.36 -11.66 -28.85
C GLN A 122 10.74 -11.56 -30.25
N PRO A 123 11.42 -12.05 -31.31
CA PRO A 123 10.78 -12.19 -32.60
C PRO A 123 9.58 -13.11 -32.40
N ARG A 124 8.41 -12.74 -32.93
CA ARG A 124 7.29 -13.67 -32.99
C ARG A 124 7.73 -14.83 -33.88
N LEU A 125 8.24 -15.91 -33.29
CA LEU A 125 8.54 -17.19 -33.95
C LEU A 125 7.25 -17.93 -34.36
N ASN A 126 6.24 -17.19 -34.85
CA ASN A 126 5.00 -17.73 -35.41
C ASN A 126 4.91 -17.35 -36.89
N GLY A 127 6.01 -17.53 -37.62
CA GLY A 127 6.12 -17.36 -39.07
C GLY A 127 6.41 -18.66 -39.81
N PHE A 128 6.19 -19.83 -39.19
CA PHE A 128 6.24 -21.12 -39.90
C PHE A 128 4.86 -21.79 -39.80
N ARG A 129 3.91 -21.27 -40.58
CA ARG A 129 2.80 -22.09 -41.06
C ARG A 129 3.21 -22.57 -42.45
N ALA A 130 3.45 -23.87 -42.54
CA ALA A 130 3.66 -24.57 -43.79
C ALA A 130 2.52 -24.26 -44.78
N GLY A 131 2.88 -24.17 -46.06
CA GLY A 131 2.00 -23.76 -47.15
C GLY A 131 0.72 -24.59 -47.27
N GLY A 132 -0.37 -23.90 -47.56
CA GLY A 132 -1.56 -24.43 -48.20
C GLY A 132 -1.95 -23.47 -49.32
N PRO A 133 -2.44 -23.95 -50.47
CA PRO A 133 -2.53 -23.14 -51.69
C PRO A 133 -3.60 -22.05 -51.57
N GLU A 134 -3.28 -20.92 -52.19
CA GLU A 134 -4.11 -19.74 -52.35
C GLU A 134 -5.42 -20.08 -53.07
N ILE A 135 -6.55 -19.66 -52.51
CA ILE A 135 -7.79 -19.43 -53.25
C ILE A 135 -8.15 -17.97 -53.00
N GLY A 136 -8.15 -17.18 -54.08
CA GLY A 136 -8.36 -15.76 -54.06
C GLY A 136 -9.77 -15.39 -53.59
N GLU A 137 -9.84 -14.53 -52.58
CA GLU A 137 -11.04 -13.77 -52.24
C GLU A 137 -10.70 -12.27 -52.27
N VAL A 138 -11.23 -11.65 -53.34
CA VAL A 138 -11.64 -10.26 -53.54
C VAL A 138 -11.35 -9.28 -52.40
N GLU A 139 -10.46 -8.32 -52.67
CA GLU A 139 -10.29 -7.09 -51.89
C GLU A 139 -11.60 -6.28 -51.83
N ILE A 140 -12.24 -6.26 -50.66
CA ILE A 140 -13.20 -5.21 -50.31
C ILE A 140 -12.58 -4.38 -49.18
N GLY A 141 -12.31 -3.12 -49.51
CA GLY A 141 -11.73 -2.06 -48.70
C GLY A 141 -11.87 -2.18 -47.19
N ALA A 142 -10.84 -2.71 -46.54
CA ALA A 142 -10.56 -2.44 -45.13
C ALA A 142 -9.60 -1.26 -45.08
N ALA A 143 -10.14 -0.09 -44.72
CA ALA A 143 -9.38 1.12 -44.45
C ALA A 143 -8.07 0.81 -43.71
N ASN A 144 -6.98 1.42 -44.18
CA ASN A 144 -5.66 1.43 -43.56
C ASN A 144 -5.73 1.79 -42.06
N VAL A 145 -5.90 0.78 -41.20
CA VAL A 145 -5.62 0.84 -39.75
C VAL A 145 -4.29 0.10 -39.45
N GLY A 146 -3.50 -0.16 -40.49
CA GLY A 146 -2.14 -0.69 -40.44
C GLY A 146 -1.09 0.42 -40.34
N GLY A 147 -1.23 1.33 -39.38
CA GLY A 147 -0.12 2.21 -39.00
C GLY A 147 1.00 1.35 -38.42
N THR A 148 2.16 1.35 -39.06
CA THR A 148 3.39 0.76 -38.52
C THR A 148 3.58 1.23 -37.06
N PRO A 149 3.95 0.35 -36.12
CA PRO A 149 4.00 0.70 -34.71
C PRO A 149 5.12 1.71 -34.48
N ASN A 150 4.76 3.00 -34.42
CA ASN A 150 5.69 4.05 -34.06
C ASN A 150 6.19 3.76 -32.62
N PRO A 151 7.49 3.51 -32.41
CA PRO A 151 8.01 3.21 -31.08
C PRO A 151 7.93 4.48 -30.24
N GLY A 152 6.80 4.66 -29.56
CA GLY A 152 6.61 5.78 -28.63
C GLY A 152 7.81 5.88 -27.68
N ARG A 153 8.34 7.10 -27.51
CA ARG A 153 9.48 7.37 -26.63
C ARG A 153 9.25 6.71 -25.27
N SER A 154 10.23 5.92 -24.81
CA SER A 154 10.08 5.22 -23.54
C SER A 154 9.82 6.21 -22.40
N PRO A 155 8.95 5.90 -21.42
CA PRO A 155 8.65 6.81 -20.32
C PRO A 155 9.81 6.92 -19.30
N LEU A 156 10.87 6.12 -19.46
CA LEU A 156 11.98 5.99 -18.52
C LEU A 156 12.77 7.30 -18.30
N PRO A 157 13.20 8.06 -19.32
CA PRO A 157 13.97 9.28 -19.09
C PRO A 157 13.17 10.33 -18.32
N LEU A 158 11.87 10.47 -18.62
CA LEU A 158 10.99 11.38 -17.89
C LEU A 158 10.76 10.92 -16.44
N PHE A 159 10.69 9.61 -16.20
CA PHE A 159 10.61 9.04 -14.86
C PHE A 159 11.87 9.36 -14.03
N LEU A 160 13.06 9.16 -14.63
CA LEU A 160 14.33 9.45 -13.98
C LEU A 160 14.50 10.95 -13.73
N LEU A 161 14.17 11.79 -14.71
CA LEU A 161 14.18 13.25 -14.56
C LEU A 161 13.22 13.70 -13.46
N ALA A 162 12.02 13.12 -13.39
CA ALA A 162 11.06 13.46 -12.34
C ALA A 162 11.58 13.10 -10.93
N ASN A 163 12.24 11.95 -10.75
CA ASN A 163 12.85 11.58 -9.47
C ASN A 163 14.05 12.48 -9.13
N LEU A 164 14.87 12.83 -10.13
CA LEU A 164 15.96 13.79 -9.95
C LEU A 164 15.42 15.16 -9.49
N LEU A 165 14.33 15.64 -10.10
CA LEU A 165 13.68 16.89 -9.69
C LEU A 165 13.16 16.83 -8.25
N VAL A 166 12.57 15.70 -7.82
CA VAL A 166 12.15 15.53 -6.41
C VAL A 166 13.34 15.62 -5.46
N LEU A 167 14.48 14.98 -5.80
CA LEU A 167 15.71 15.07 -5.00
C LEU A 167 16.27 16.49 -4.96
N LEU A 168 16.28 17.20 -6.10
CA LEU A 168 16.74 18.59 -6.17
C LEU A 168 15.84 19.53 -5.35
N LEU A 169 14.52 19.34 -5.40
CA LEU A 169 13.57 20.10 -4.58
C LEU A 169 13.71 19.82 -3.08
N TYR A 170 14.20 18.63 -2.71
CA TYR A 170 14.48 18.28 -1.32
C TYR A 170 15.89 18.67 -0.87
N LEU A 171 16.78 19.00 -1.81
CA LEU A 171 18.20 19.25 -1.55
C LEU A 171 18.48 20.22 -0.38
N PRO A 172 17.77 21.37 -0.27
CA PRO A 172 17.99 22.31 0.83
C PRO A 172 17.74 21.72 2.23
N TRP A 173 16.89 20.70 2.32
CA TRP A 173 16.49 20.07 3.58
C TRP A 173 17.40 18.92 4.01
N PHE A 174 18.27 18.41 3.13
CA PHE A 174 19.22 17.35 3.53
C PHE A 174 20.15 17.81 4.64
N ALA A 175 20.63 19.06 4.60
CA ALA A 175 21.45 19.61 5.67
C ALA A 175 20.70 19.54 7.01
N VAL A 176 19.46 20.03 7.06
CA VAL A 176 18.62 20.00 8.26
C VAL A 176 18.36 18.56 8.73
N LEU A 177 18.05 17.65 7.80
CA LEU A 177 17.83 16.24 8.09
C LEU A 177 19.03 15.61 8.79
N PHE A 178 20.22 15.73 8.21
CA PHE A 178 21.43 15.12 8.77
C PHE A 178 21.84 15.75 10.10
N THR A 179 21.71 17.08 10.23
CA THR A 179 21.94 17.76 11.51
C THR A 179 20.97 17.24 12.58
N ARG A 180 19.68 17.16 12.29
CA ARG A 180 18.68 16.65 13.25
C ARG A 180 18.90 15.20 13.62
N LEU A 181 19.27 14.35 12.66
CA LEU A 181 19.63 12.95 12.93
C LEU A 181 20.84 12.83 13.87
N SER A 182 21.83 13.74 13.76
CA SER A 182 23.03 13.71 14.60
C SER A 182 22.84 14.24 16.03
N VAL A 183 21.92 15.20 16.22
CA VAL A 183 21.77 15.93 17.50
C VAL A 183 20.63 15.39 18.37
N ASP A 184 19.64 14.71 17.80
CA ASP A 184 18.42 14.35 18.54
C ASP A 184 18.63 13.19 19.54
N THR A 185 18.75 13.52 20.83
CA THR A 185 18.91 12.60 21.97
C THR A 185 17.62 12.26 22.72
N SER A 186 16.44 12.53 22.14
CA SER A 186 15.14 12.46 22.83
C SER A 186 14.66 11.05 23.24
N TYR A 187 15.50 10.02 23.18
CA TYR A 187 15.12 8.62 23.46
C TYR A 187 16.19 7.89 24.26
N TRP A 188 15.74 7.00 25.14
CA TRP A 188 16.60 6.06 25.85
C TRP A 188 17.32 5.14 24.87
N GLN A 189 18.63 4.95 25.08
CA GLN A 189 19.43 4.06 24.24
C GLN A 189 19.07 2.60 24.54
N GLY A 190 18.33 1.97 23.62
CA GLY A 190 18.03 0.55 23.64
C GLY A 190 18.56 -0.14 22.37
N GLN A 191 18.65 -1.47 22.41
CA GLN A 191 18.98 -2.27 21.23
C GLN A 191 17.70 -2.57 20.43
N LEU A 192 17.73 -2.34 19.11
CA LEU A 192 16.62 -2.70 18.24
C LEU A 192 16.53 -4.23 18.14
N LYS A 193 15.45 -4.80 18.68
CA LYS A 193 15.11 -6.20 18.48
C LYS A 193 14.28 -6.35 17.22
N ILE A 194 14.91 -6.79 16.12
CA ILE A 194 14.26 -6.94 14.80
C ILE A 194 12.99 -7.80 14.88
N GLY A 195 13.01 -8.88 15.66
CA GLY A 195 11.86 -9.76 15.84
C GLY A 195 10.65 -9.05 16.45
N GLU A 196 10.87 -8.25 17.50
CA GLU A 196 9.81 -7.44 18.13
C GLU A 196 9.32 -6.35 17.16
N ALA A 197 10.22 -5.68 16.44
CA ALA A 197 9.87 -4.66 15.46
C ALA A 197 8.99 -5.23 14.32
N LEU A 198 9.37 -6.38 13.75
CA LEU A 198 8.59 -7.06 12.72
C LEU A 198 7.23 -7.53 13.25
N ARG A 199 7.19 -8.07 14.48
CA ARG A 199 5.95 -8.47 15.14
C ARG A 199 5.00 -7.28 15.31
N HIS A 200 5.50 -6.15 15.80
CA HIS A 200 4.70 -4.94 16.01
C HIS A 200 4.18 -4.37 14.69
N ILE A 201 4.99 -4.39 13.61
CA ILE A 201 4.52 -4.00 12.26
C ILE A 201 3.40 -4.92 11.81
N ALA A 202 3.62 -6.24 11.91
CA ALA A 202 2.66 -7.22 11.45
C ALA A 202 1.33 -7.09 12.19
N ILE A 203 1.36 -6.97 13.52
CA ILE A 203 0.19 -6.73 14.37
C ILE A 203 -0.52 -5.44 13.98
N SER A 204 0.20 -4.32 13.90
CA SER A 204 -0.36 -3.02 13.52
C SER A 204 -1.05 -3.08 12.14
N PHE A 205 -0.52 -3.87 11.20
CA PHE A 205 -1.08 -4.02 9.86
C PHE A 205 -2.30 -4.94 9.79
N ILE A 206 -2.50 -5.86 10.73
CA ILE A 206 -3.66 -6.77 10.72
C ILE A 206 -4.79 -6.30 11.65
N THR A 207 -4.45 -5.71 12.79
CA THR A 207 -5.40 -5.37 13.86
C THR A 207 -5.32 -3.92 14.30
N GLY A 208 -4.40 -3.11 13.76
CA GLY A 208 -4.21 -1.73 14.23
C GLY A 208 -3.60 -1.66 15.62
N GLU A 209 -3.94 -0.61 16.36
CA GLU A 209 -3.35 -0.27 17.67
C GLU A 209 -4.24 -0.67 18.86
N THR A 210 -5.39 -1.30 18.60
CA THR A 210 -6.50 -1.43 19.57
C THR A 210 -6.86 -2.88 19.89
N VAL A 211 -5.87 -3.77 19.78
CA VAL A 211 -5.96 -5.17 20.18
C VAL A 211 -4.75 -5.49 21.02
N LEU A 212 -4.96 -6.17 22.16
CA LEU A 212 -3.88 -6.58 23.05
C LEU A 212 -2.89 -7.47 22.29
N GLU A 213 -1.60 -7.26 22.54
CA GLU A 213 -0.54 -7.96 21.82
C GLU A 213 -0.66 -9.50 21.94
N SER A 214 -1.04 -10.01 23.11
CA SER A 214 -1.24 -11.45 23.34
C SER A 214 -2.31 -12.05 22.44
N GLN A 215 -3.39 -11.31 22.13
CA GLN A 215 -4.44 -11.73 21.23
C GLN A 215 -4.01 -11.56 19.76
N ALA A 216 -3.37 -10.44 19.44
CA ALA A 216 -2.94 -10.14 18.07
C ALA A 216 -1.88 -11.12 17.55
N ILE A 217 -0.99 -11.62 18.40
CA ILE A 217 0.00 -12.65 18.03
C ILE A 217 -0.69 -13.92 17.52
N GLN A 218 -1.80 -14.33 18.14
CA GLN A 218 -2.54 -15.52 17.69
C GLN A 218 -3.17 -15.31 16.32
N LEU A 219 -3.59 -14.08 16.02
CA LEU A 219 -4.15 -13.70 14.72
C LEU A 219 -3.11 -13.64 13.60
N LEU A 220 -1.80 -13.52 13.90
CA LEU A 220 -0.76 -13.50 12.86
C LEU A 220 -0.79 -14.75 11.98
N TRP A 221 -1.03 -15.94 12.55
CA TRP A 221 -1.06 -17.21 11.82
C TRP A 221 -2.17 -17.28 10.75
N PRO A 222 -3.46 -17.07 11.09
CA PRO A 222 -4.53 -17.09 10.08
C PRO A 222 -4.38 -15.95 9.06
N TYR A 223 -3.93 -14.76 9.46
CA TYR A 223 -3.64 -13.67 8.50
C TYR A 223 -2.47 -14.01 7.57
N ALA A 224 -1.43 -14.69 8.06
CA ALA A 224 -0.32 -15.16 7.24
C ALA A 224 -0.78 -16.21 6.21
N LEU A 225 -1.61 -17.17 6.64
CA LEU A 225 -2.21 -18.17 5.74
C LEU A 225 -3.05 -17.51 4.64
N LEU A 226 -3.94 -16.58 5.02
CA LEU A 226 -4.76 -15.82 4.09
C LEU A 226 -3.91 -15.03 3.09
N THR A 227 -2.87 -14.37 3.59
CA THR A 227 -1.93 -13.61 2.74
C THR A 227 -1.25 -14.56 1.75
N GLY A 228 -0.82 -15.74 2.20
CA GLY A 228 -0.26 -16.79 1.35
C GLY A 228 -1.23 -17.23 0.25
N VAL A 229 -2.51 -17.43 0.58
CA VAL A 229 -3.56 -17.77 -0.40
C VAL A 229 -3.73 -16.66 -1.43
N ALA A 230 -3.79 -15.40 -1.00
CA ALA A 230 -3.93 -14.24 -1.88
C ALA A 230 -2.73 -14.08 -2.83
N LEU A 231 -1.50 -14.21 -2.30
CA LEU A 231 -0.27 -14.14 -3.10
C LEU A 231 -0.17 -15.31 -4.09
N THR A 232 -0.53 -16.52 -3.66
CA THR A 232 -0.56 -17.71 -4.54
C THR A 232 -1.55 -17.51 -5.68
N ALA A 233 -2.73 -16.94 -5.42
CA ALA A 233 -3.70 -16.62 -6.46
C ALA A 233 -3.17 -15.61 -7.50
N LEU A 234 -2.28 -14.70 -7.10
CA LEU A 234 -1.60 -13.78 -8.02
C LEU A 234 -0.46 -14.43 -8.81
N LEU A 235 0.14 -15.51 -8.30
CA LEU A 235 1.19 -16.26 -9.02
C LEU A 235 0.61 -17.14 -10.14
N LEU A 236 -0.70 -17.42 -10.13
CA LEU A 236 -1.33 -18.35 -11.08
C LEU A 236 -1.67 -17.73 -12.44
N LYS A 237 -0.70 -17.80 -13.36
CA LYS A 237 -0.82 -17.75 -14.84
C LYS A 237 -1.60 -16.57 -15.47
N ARG A 238 -1.31 -15.31 -15.11
CA ARG A 238 -1.56 -14.14 -16.01
C ARG A 238 -0.48 -13.05 -15.91
N PRO A 239 -0.07 -12.43 -17.03
CA PRO A 239 0.94 -11.35 -17.05
C PRO A 239 0.52 -10.11 -16.23
N THR A 240 -0.78 -9.83 -16.10
CA THR A 240 -1.29 -8.73 -15.26
C THR A 240 -1.18 -9.02 -13.77
N GLN A 241 -1.27 -10.30 -13.37
CA GLN A 241 -1.21 -10.70 -11.97
C GLN A 241 0.23 -10.67 -11.44
N TYR A 242 1.22 -11.11 -12.23
CA TYR A 242 2.64 -10.93 -11.88
C TYR A 242 3.01 -9.46 -11.68
N ARG A 243 2.39 -8.58 -12.47
CA ARG A 243 2.57 -7.15 -12.29
C ARG A 243 2.01 -6.67 -10.96
N THR A 244 0.76 -7.04 -10.68
CA THR A 244 0.10 -6.70 -9.42
C THR A 244 0.88 -7.23 -8.22
N LEU A 245 1.37 -8.46 -8.31
CA LEU A 245 2.16 -9.11 -7.27
C LEU A 245 3.41 -8.32 -6.93
N HIS A 246 4.27 -8.01 -7.90
CA HIS A 246 5.52 -7.33 -7.56
C HIS A 246 5.30 -5.89 -7.09
N TYR A 247 4.29 -5.17 -7.61
CA TYR A 247 3.96 -3.84 -7.05
C TYR A 247 3.49 -3.96 -5.60
N ALA A 248 2.57 -4.88 -5.31
CA ALA A 248 2.06 -5.08 -3.95
C ALA A 248 3.17 -5.49 -2.97
N VAL A 249 4.01 -6.46 -3.37
CA VAL A 249 5.12 -6.95 -2.55
C VAL A 249 6.21 -5.90 -2.37
N LEU A 250 6.65 -5.20 -3.43
CA LEU A 250 7.69 -4.17 -3.31
C LEU A 250 7.19 -2.98 -2.47
N TRP A 251 5.94 -2.55 -2.67
CA TRP A 251 5.32 -1.50 -1.87
C TRP A 251 5.24 -1.90 -0.39
N LEU A 252 4.94 -3.17 -0.09
CA LEU A 252 4.90 -3.67 1.28
C LEU A 252 6.30 -3.77 1.90
N ILE A 253 7.22 -4.45 1.22
CA ILE A 253 8.45 -4.94 1.83
C ILE A 253 9.54 -3.87 1.86
N LEU A 254 9.72 -3.08 0.79
CA LEU A 254 10.84 -2.15 0.73
C LEU A 254 10.75 -0.99 1.74
N PRO A 255 9.58 -0.37 2.00
CA PRO A 255 9.49 0.62 3.06
C PRO A 255 9.71 0.04 4.46
N ILE A 256 9.26 -1.20 4.70
CA ILE A 256 9.55 -1.91 5.96
C ILE A 256 11.06 -2.09 6.13
N ILE A 257 11.74 -2.63 5.10
CA ILE A 257 13.20 -2.80 5.12
C ILE A 257 13.90 -1.46 5.34
N GLY A 258 13.52 -0.41 4.61
CA GLY A 258 14.13 0.92 4.74
C GLY A 258 14.00 1.49 6.15
N VAL A 259 12.81 1.39 6.75
CA VAL A 259 12.57 1.82 8.14
C VAL A 259 13.39 1.00 9.13
N LEU A 260 13.47 -0.32 8.97
CA LEU A 260 14.25 -1.18 9.86
C LEU A 260 15.76 -0.95 9.72
N LEU A 261 16.27 -0.77 8.51
CA LEU A 261 17.68 -0.42 8.27
C LEU A 261 18.04 0.91 8.92
N LEU A 262 17.16 1.92 8.80
CA LEU A 262 17.37 3.18 9.50
C LEU A 262 17.30 2.98 11.02
N ALA A 263 16.37 2.16 11.51
CA ALA A 263 16.22 1.87 12.92
C ALA A 263 17.43 1.13 13.51
N LEU A 264 18.21 0.40 12.70
CA LEU A 264 19.45 -0.22 13.15
C LEU A 264 20.57 0.82 13.40
N VAL A 265 20.56 1.93 12.67
CA VAL A 265 21.52 3.02 12.83
C VAL A 265 21.05 4.00 13.92
N VAL A 266 19.76 4.28 13.95
CA VAL A 266 19.11 5.18 14.92
C VAL A 266 18.01 4.37 15.60
N PRO A 267 18.23 3.82 16.82
CA PRO A 267 17.33 2.88 17.50
C PRO A 267 16.04 3.53 18.02
N LYS A 268 15.30 4.17 17.12
CA LYS A 268 14.01 4.83 17.31
C LYS A 268 13.01 4.14 16.41
N PHE A 269 12.20 3.25 16.99
CA PHE A 269 11.26 2.45 16.21
C PHE A 269 9.85 2.52 16.79
N ASN A 270 8.88 2.67 15.89
CA ASN A 270 7.46 2.47 16.17
C ASN A 270 6.81 1.92 14.89
N ALA A 271 5.85 0.99 15.02
CA ALA A 271 5.19 0.34 13.88
C ALA A 271 4.58 1.34 12.87
N ARG A 272 4.10 2.49 13.37
CA ARG A 272 3.53 3.57 12.53
C ARG A 272 4.49 4.14 11.49
N TYR A 273 5.79 4.00 11.69
CA TYR A 273 6.80 4.43 10.73
C TYR A 273 6.77 3.61 9.43
N ALA A 274 6.35 2.34 9.53
CA ALA A 274 6.17 1.47 8.39
C ALA A 274 4.81 1.67 7.69
N MET A 275 3.89 2.47 8.23
CA MET A 275 2.49 2.55 7.77
C MET A 275 2.33 2.92 6.28
N ILE A 276 3.33 3.58 5.68
CA ILE A 276 3.38 3.87 4.24
C ILE A 276 3.43 2.59 3.35
N ALA A 277 3.84 1.45 3.92
CA ALA A 277 3.83 0.14 3.27
C ALA A 277 2.47 -0.56 3.30
N LEU A 278 1.55 -0.19 4.21
CA LEU A 278 0.27 -0.86 4.40
C LEU A 278 -0.56 -1.02 3.09
N PRO A 279 -0.63 -0.01 2.18
CA PRO A 279 -1.33 -0.19 0.92
C PRO A 279 -0.84 -1.40 0.12
N GLY A 280 0.43 -1.78 0.20
CA GLY A 280 0.96 -3.00 -0.44
C GLY A 280 0.25 -4.27 0.03
N LEU A 281 -0.04 -4.39 1.33
CA LEU A 281 -0.78 -5.51 1.91
C LEU A 281 -2.25 -5.52 1.45
N ILE A 282 -2.92 -4.37 1.50
CA ILE A 282 -4.31 -4.23 1.03
C ILE A 282 -4.41 -4.56 -0.46
N LEU A 283 -3.43 -4.14 -1.28
CA LEU A 283 -3.35 -4.49 -2.70
C LEU A 283 -3.16 -5.99 -2.91
N ALA A 284 -2.32 -6.65 -2.11
CA ALA A 284 -2.12 -8.09 -2.18
C ALA A 284 -3.40 -8.86 -1.86
N TRP A 285 -4.09 -8.53 -0.76
CA TRP A 285 -5.35 -9.16 -0.37
C TRP A 285 -6.46 -8.92 -1.39
N SER A 286 -6.73 -7.66 -1.72
CA SER A 286 -7.82 -7.29 -2.62
C SER A 286 -7.65 -7.87 -4.03
N ALA A 287 -6.45 -7.77 -4.61
CA ALA A 287 -6.20 -8.32 -5.94
C ALA A 287 -6.09 -9.85 -5.93
N GLY A 288 -5.51 -10.44 -4.89
CA GLY A 288 -5.37 -11.89 -4.75
C GLY A 288 -6.70 -12.60 -4.57
N LEU A 289 -7.58 -12.09 -3.69
CA LEU A 289 -8.93 -12.61 -3.51
C LEU A 289 -9.77 -12.43 -4.78
N ALA A 290 -9.67 -11.27 -5.45
CA ALA A 290 -10.30 -11.07 -6.76
C ALA A 290 -9.72 -12.00 -7.85
N ALA A 291 -8.44 -12.38 -7.77
CA ALA A 291 -7.80 -13.34 -8.67
C ALA A 291 -8.33 -14.76 -8.46
N LEU A 292 -8.44 -15.19 -7.20
CA LEU A 292 -8.93 -16.49 -6.77
C LEU A 292 -10.30 -16.80 -7.39
N LEU A 293 -11.20 -15.81 -7.39
CA LEU A 293 -12.55 -15.92 -7.96
C LEU A 293 -12.62 -16.17 -9.48
N THR A 294 -11.49 -16.07 -10.18
CA THR A 294 -11.43 -16.36 -11.63
C THR A 294 -10.76 -17.67 -11.98
N ILE A 295 -10.32 -18.43 -10.98
CA ILE A 295 -9.84 -19.78 -11.18
C ILE A 295 -11.06 -20.63 -11.54
N LYS A 296 -11.12 -21.07 -12.80
CA LYS A 296 -12.20 -21.93 -13.27
C LYS A 296 -12.00 -23.34 -12.67
N PRO A 297 -13.05 -23.99 -12.14
CA PRO A 297 -12.95 -25.38 -11.73
C PRO A 297 -12.61 -26.26 -12.94
N ARG A 298 -11.73 -27.24 -12.73
CA ARG A 298 -11.38 -28.24 -13.75
C ARG A 298 -12.66 -29.04 -14.05
N ARG A 299 -13.20 -28.94 -15.27
CA ARG A 299 -14.36 -29.75 -15.70
C ARG A 299 -14.02 -31.22 -15.45
N SER A 300 -14.82 -31.92 -14.64
CA SER A 300 -14.73 -33.37 -14.54
C SER A 300 -15.14 -33.97 -15.89
N ARG A 301 -14.47 -35.04 -16.33
CA ARG A 301 -14.80 -35.73 -17.59
C ARG A 301 -16.17 -36.42 -17.58
N LEU A 302 -16.87 -36.44 -16.43
CA LEU A 302 -18.00 -37.34 -16.16
C LEU A 302 -19.39 -36.67 -16.20
N GLY A 303 -19.54 -35.42 -16.66
CA GLY A 303 -20.86 -34.85 -16.99
C GLY A 303 -21.87 -34.67 -15.84
N VAL A 304 -21.53 -35.03 -14.60
CA VAL A 304 -22.43 -34.89 -13.44
C VAL A 304 -22.52 -33.42 -13.01
N TYR A 305 -23.71 -32.84 -13.15
CA TYR A 305 -24.03 -31.48 -12.70
C TYR A 305 -24.28 -31.47 -11.19
N ARG A 306 -23.25 -31.16 -10.39
CA ARG A 306 -23.42 -30.81 -8.97
C ARG A 306 -23.56 -29.28 -8.85
N PRO A 307 -24.39 -28.76 -7.91
CA PRO A 307 -24.38 -27.34 -7.59
C PRO A 307 -23.00 -27.00 -6.99
N ASN A 308 -22.08 -26.57 -7.85
CA ASN A 308 -20.72 -26.27 -7.46
C ASN A 308 -20.70 -24.89 -6.81
N LEU A 309 -20.86 -24.83 -5.48
CA LEU A 309 -20.24 -23.71 -4.76
C LEU A 309 -18.75 -23.80 -5.08
N ASN A 310 -18.26 -22.90 -5.95
CA ASN A 310 -16.88 -22.94 -6.39
C ASN A 310 -16.00 -22.82 -5.14
N LEU A 311 -15.13 -23.80 -4.88
CA LEU A 311 -14.25 -23.80 -3.71
C LEU A 311 -13.46 -22.47 -3.62
N SER A 312 -13.05 -21.93 -4.77
CA SER A 312 -12.39 -20.61 -4.82
C SER A 312 -13.29 -19.46 -4.37
N PHE A 313 -14.60 -19.54 -4.60
CA PHE A 313 -15.59 -18.58 -4.08
C PHE A 313 -15.75 -18.70 -2.57
N LEU A 314 -15.91 -19.92 -2.05
CA LEU A 314 -16.00 -20.16 -0.62
C LEU A 314 -14.74 -19.66 0.12
N VAL A 315 -13.55 -20.01 -0.37
CA VAL A 315 -12.29 -19.59 0.22
C VAL A 315 -12.14 -18.07 0.17
N ALA A 316 -12.44 -17.44 -0.97
CA ALA A 316 -12.38 -15.97 -1.07
C ALA A 316 -13.37 -15.27 -0.12
N GLY A 317 -14.59 -15.80 0.00
CA GLY A 317 -15.62 -15.30 0.91
C GLY A 317 -15.21 -15.42 2.37
N LEU A 318 -14.74 -16.61 2.80
CA LEU A 318 -14.26 -16.84 4.17
C LEU A 318 -13.06 -15.96 4.51
N CYS A 319 -12.10 -15.81 3.59
CA CYS A 319 -10.96 -14.91 3.79
C CYS A 319 -11.41 -13.45 3.96
N THR A 320 -12.31 -12.98 3.10
CA THR A 320 -12.85 -11.62 3.16
C THR A 320 -13.58 -11.39 4.49
N LEU A 321 -14.43 -12.33 4.89
CA LEU A 321 -15.17 -12.27 6.15
C LEU A 321 -14.23 -12.26 7.35
N PHE A 322 -13.20 -13.10 7.36
CA PHE A 322 -12.22 -13.17 8.44
C PHE A 322 -11.46 -11.86 8.63
N ILE A 323 -11.00 -11.24 7.53
CA ILE A 323 -10.36 -9.90 7.58
C ILE A 323 -11.32 -8.89 8.22
N LEU A 324 -12.56 -8.82 7.73
CA LEU A 324 -13.54 -7.83 8.18
C LEU A 324 -13.95 -8.04 9.64
N ILE A 325 -14.11 -9.29 10.09
CA ILE A 325 -14.40 -9.58 11.49
C ILE A 325 -13.24 -9.09 12.38
N GLY A 326 -11.99 -9.39 12.00
CA GLY A 326 -10.83 -8.91 12.75
C GLY A 326 -10.75 -7.39 12.82
N PHE A 327 -11.07 -6.72 11.72
CA PHE A 327 -11.14 -5.25 11.66
C PHE A 327 -12.24 -4.68 12.55
N ILE A 328 -13.46 -5.23 12.46
CA ILE A 328 -14.60 -4.79 13.28
C ILE A 328 -14.31 -4.97 14.77
N ILE A 329 -13.64 -6.06 15.18
CA ILE A 329 -13.25 -6.27 16.58
C ILE A 329 -12.29 -5.18 17.03
N ALA A 330 -11.24 -4.90 16.27
CA ALA A 330 -10.28 -3.86 16.59
C ALA A 330 -10.91 -2.45 16.64
N ASP A 331 -11.77 -2.13 15.67
CA ASP A 331 -12.50 -0.85 15.67
C ASP A 331 -13.49 -0.76 16.82
N ARG A 332 -14.18 -1.86 17.17
CA ARG A 332 -15.06 -1.90 18.33
C ARG A 332 -14.29 -1.59 19.61
N ASN A 333 -13.12 -2.21 19.80
CA ASN A 333 -12.26 -1.93 20.94
C ASN A 333 -11.86 -0.46 20.98
N TRP A 334 -11.55 0.14 19.81
CA TRP A 334 -11.19 1.56 19.74
C TRP A 334 -12.26 2.49 20.32
N TYR A 335 -13.54 2.22 20.06
CA TYR A 335 -14.63 3.08 20.48
C TYR A 335 -15.28 2.70 21.81
N GLN A 336 -15.16 1.43 22.22
CA GLN A 336 -15.95 0.89 23.34
C GLN A 336 -15.11 0.38 24.50
N ASP A 337 -13.84 0.04 24.30
CA ASP A 337 -13.01 -0.53 25.36
C ASP A 337 -12.20 0.58 26.07
N PRO A 338 -12.44 0.81 27.38
CA PRO A 338 -11.70 1.80 28.15
C PRO A 338 -10.18 1.62 28.11
N ALA A 339 -9.68 0.38 27.94
CA ALA A 339 -8.25 0.09 27.87
C ALA A 339 -7.53 0.78 26.70
N PHE A 340 -8.27 1.17 25.65
CA PHE A 340 -7.73 1.85 24.48
C PHE A 340 -8.18 3.30 24.37
N THR A 341 -8.83 3.85 25.39
CA THR A 341 -9.27 5.25 25.37
C THR A 341 -8.08 6.20 25.31
N LYS A 342 -8.24 7.31 24.57
CA LYS A 342 -7.21 8.35 24.50
C LYS A 342 -7.08 9.03 25.84
N ALA A 343 -5.86 9.44 26.19
CA ALA A 343 -5.62 10.29 27.35
C ALA A 343 -6.52 11.54 27.31
N GLN A 344 -7.41 11.65 28.30
CA GLN A 344 -8.36 12.74 28.47
C GLN A 344 -7.69 13.92 29.17
N TRP A 345 -6.64 14.47 28.54
CA TRP A 345 -5.85 15.57 29.10
C TRP A 345 -6.67 16.79 29.52
N ARG A 346 -7.80 17.03 28.82
CA ARG A 346 -8.71 18.11 29.16
C ARG A 346 -9.44 17.84 30.47
N GLU A 347 -10.04 16.67 30.61
CA GLU A 347 -10.73 16.26 31.83
C GLU A 347 -9.75 16.17 33.00
N LEU A 348 -8.55 15.63 32.76
CA LEU A 348 -7.46 15.65 33.75
C LEU A 348 -7.10 17.09 34.14
N SER A 349 -6.97 18.01 33.18
CA SER A 349 -6.65 19.41 33.47
C SER A 349 -7.78 20.13 34.21
N GLU A 350 -9.03 19.80 33.93
CA GLU A 350 -10.21 20.34 34.60
C GLU A 350 -10.30 19.80 36.04
N PHE A 351 -10.06 18.50 36.23
CA PHE A 351 -9.96 17.85 37.54
C PHE A 351 -8.83 18.47 38.39
N LEU A 352 -7.63 18.60 37.82
CA LEU A 352 -6.50 19.22 38.51
C LEU A 352 -6.81 20.68 38.90
N ARG A 353 -7.40 21.47 37.99
CA ARG A 353 -7.77 22.86 38.31
C ARG A 353 -8.81 22.95 39.43
N ALA A 354 -9.74 21.99 39.50
CA ALA A 354 -10.75 21.95 40.55
C ALA A 354 -10.10 21.67 41.92
N GLU A 355 -9.16 20.73 42.00
CA GLU A 355 -8.56 20.33 43.29
C GLU A 355 -7.45 21.24 43.80
N ILE A 356 -6.77 21.95 42.91
CA ILE A 356 -5.62 22.77 43.30
C ILE A 356 -6.06 24.16 43.81
N GLY A 357 -7.29 24.62 43.48
CA GLY A 357 -7.87 25.88 43.97
C GLY A 357 -7.00 27.13 43.73
N GLU A 358 -7.28 28.25 44.43
CA GLU A 358 -6.47 29.49 44.35
C GLU A 358 -5.09 29.39 45.03
N ARG A 359 -4.89 28.41 45.94
CA ARG A 359 -3.60 28.17 46.61
C ARG A 359 -2.55 27.49 45.72
N GLY A 360 -3.00 27.02 44.56
CA GLY A 360 -2.25 26.22 43.62
C GLY A 360 -1.19 26.88 42.78
N GLU A 361 -1.17 28.22 42.68
CA GLU A 361 -0.19 28.91 41.85
C GLU A 361 1.26 28.73 42.32
N GLN A 362 1.45 28.22 43.54
CA GLN A 362 2.78 27.96 44.14
C GLN A 362 3.13 26.46 44.23
N GLU A 363 2.24 25.53 43.85
CA GLU A 363 2.47 24.09 43.96
C GLU A 363 2.77 23.45 42.59
N ALA A 364 3.88 22.72 42.50
CA ALA A 364 4.24 21.98 41.29
C ALA A 364 3.58 20.59 41.29
N VAL A 365 2.67 20.35 40.35
CA VAL A 365 2.07 19.03 40.14
C VAL A 365 2.96 18.19 39.23
N VAL A 366 3.52 17.11 39.78
CA VAL A 366 4.28 16.12 39.00
C VAL A 366 3.35 14.98 38.60
N LEU A 367 3.02 14.91 37.31
CA LEU A 367 2.30 13.78 36.74
C LEU A 367 3.31 12.67 36.41
N VAL A 368 3.24 11.56 37.14
CA VAL A 368 4.04 10.37 36.86
C VAL A 368 3.20 9.42 36.01
N SER A 369 3.60 9.18 34.76
CA SER A 369 2.97 8.14 33.95
C SER A 369 3.48 6.77 34.41
N GLY A 370 2.59 5.95 34.96
CA GLY A 370 2.85 4.53 35.27
C GLY A 370 2.76 3.63 34.05
#